data_AF-A0A934R3Y5-F1
#
_entry.id   AF-A0A934R3Y5-F1
#
_cell.length_a   1.000
_cell.length_b   1.000
_cell.length_c   1.000
_cell.angle_alpha   90.00
_cell.angle_beta   90.00
_cell.angle_gamma   90.00
#
_symmetry.space_group_name_H-M   'P 1'
#
loop_
_entity.id
_entity.type
_entity.pdbx_description
1 polymer ?
#
loop_
_entity_poly.entity_id
_entity_poly.type
_entity_poly.pdbx_seq_one_letter_code
_entity_poly.pdbx_strand_id
1 'polypeptide(L)'
;MKTPTTALILGILSSLAPITQANPGGPHPPPPFRGGNNSAPEPQKPQIAVVEEELGIARDKFETYRKLTFEGFRYYVKSDETLRATHAAIYQKIQNNTLNERLTVTQARAFVLQLLEISSTHVEAPNPALTADNLDALSKNIDTILLEKVEGGILTPDLNRREWLMDELVHFAADSSVSDSRRSSLVNRLEDLLAAEDRAKESGDLSDNERDKLLENSVDTWKAFVRVFRK
;
A
#
# COMPACT_ATOMS: atom_id res chain seq x y z
N MET A 1 -2.51 -37.15 4.62
CA MET A 1 -1.88 -35.81 4.55
C MET A 1 -3.00 -34.80 4.61
N LYS A 2 -2.98 -33.93 5.62
CA LYS A 2 -4.08 -33.00 5.93
C LYS A 2 -3.89 -31.71 5.14
N THR A 3 -4.86 -31.38 4.29
CA THR A 3 -5.05 -30.04 3.73
C THR A 3 -5.65 -29.12 4.80
N PRO A 4 -5.24 -27.84 4.86
CA PRO A 4 -6.05 -26.83 5.53
C PRO A 4 -6.85 -26.05 4.49
N THR A 5 -8.14 -26.37 4.45
CA THR A 5 -9.21 -25.49 3.97
C THR A 5 -9.20 -24.20 4.80
N THR A 6 -9.18 -23.04 4.16
CA THR A 6 -9.53 -21.79 4.83
C THR A 6 -10.79 -21.26 4.19
N ALA A 7 -11.86 -21.27 4.97
CA ALA A 7 -13.15 -20.71 4.65
C ALA A 7 -13.46 -19.58 5.66
N LEU A 8 -14.54 -18.85 5.38
CA LEU A 8 -15.25 -17.85 6.21
C LEU A 8 -14.71 -16.41 6.11
N ILE A 9 -15.51 -15.33 6.09
CA ILE A 9 -16.93 -15.15 6.49
C ILE A 9 -17.52 -13.85 5.89
N LEU A 10 -18.86 -13.87 5.73
CA LEU A 10 -19.95 -12.85 5.63
C LEU A 10 -19.62 -11.35 5.78
N GLY A 11 -20.27 -10.41 5.05
CA GLY A 11 -21.70 -10.01 5.14
C GLY A 11 -21.88 -8.95 6.26
N ILE A 12 -22.64 -7.85 6.20
CA ILE A 12 -23.95 -7.56 5.58
C ILE A 12 -24.34 -6.09 5.94
N LEU A 13 -25.10 -5.44 5.04
CA LEU A 13 -26.06 -4.31 5.16
C LEU A 13 -25.71 -2.99 5.90
N SER A 14 -25.85 -1.89 5.13
CA SER A 14 -26.13 -0.53 5.63
C SER A 14 -27.63 -0.22 5.55
N SER A 15 -28.22 0.23 6.66
CA SER A 15 -29.57 0.82 6.72
C SER A 15 -29.46 2.34 6.82
N LEU A 16 -29.98 3.07 5.83
CA LEU A 16 -30.14 4.53 5.85
C LEU A 16 -31.46 4.92 6.52
N ALA A 17 -31.42 5.90 7.42
CA ALA A 17 -32.57 6.66 7.88
C ALA A 17 -32.41 8.15 7.50
N PRO A 18 -33.51 8.86 7.17
CA PRO A 18 -33.47 10.18 6.55
C PRO A 18 -33.37 11.33 7.56
N ILE A 19 -32.64 12.39 7.20
CA ILE A 19 -32.61 13.67 7.92
C ILE A 19 -33.76 14.54 7.42
N THR A 20 -34.52 15.11 8.36
CA THR A 20 -35.66 16.02 8.13
C THR A 20 -35.19 17.47 8.03
N GLN A 21 -35.97 18.26 7.27
CA GLN A 21 -35.83 19.68 6.89
C GLN A 21 -35.49 20.69 8.01
N ALA A 22 -34.82 21.79 7.64
CA ALA A 22 -35.33 23.17 7.82
C ALA A 22 -34.48 24.22 7.07
N ASN A 23 -35.17 25.18 6.44
CA ASN A 23 -34.70 26.49 5.91
C ASN A 23 -35.69 27.53 6.52
N PRO A 24 -35.57 28.88 6.44
CA PRO A 24 -34.49 29.78 6.01
C PRO A 24 -34.23 30.95 7.01
N GLY A 25 -33.23 31.82 6.77
CA GLY A 25 -33.16 33.08 7.51
C GLY A 25 -32.01 34.04 7.17
N GLY A 26 -32.31 35.06 6.35
CA GLY A 26 -31.81 36.44 6.52
C GLY A 26 -30.46 36.83 5.88
N PRO A 27 -30.38 38.01 5.22
CA PRO A 27 -29.12 38.55 4.71
C PRO A 27 -28.28 39.16 5.84
N HIS A 28 -27.04 38.68 6.01
CA HIS A 28 -26.05 39.26 6.92
C HIS A 28 -25.30 40.43 6.25
N PRO A 29 -25.00 41.53 6.97
CA PRO A 29 -24.17 42.61 6.45
C PRO A 29 -22.69 42.17 6.34
N PRO A 30 -21.87 42.80 5.46
CA PRO A 30 -20.50 42.35 5.24
C PRO A 30 -19.62 42.63 6.48
N PRO A 31 -18.66 41.75 6.79
CA PRO A 31 -17.76 41.96 7.91
C PRO A 31 -16.75 43.08 7.60
N PRO A 32 -16.26 43.80 8.63
CA PRO A 32 -15.26 44.84 8.46
C PRO A 32 -13.90 44.21 8.11
N PHE A 33 -13.15 44.89 7.23
CA PHE A 33 -11.73 44.63 7.02
C PHE A 33 -11.00 44.67 8.36
N ARG A 34 -10.44 43.54 8.80
CA ARG A 34 -9.52 43.47 9.93
C ARG A 34 -8.21 42.84 9.45
N GLY A 35 -7.15 43.63 9.56
CA GLY A 35 -5.85 43.34 8.99
C GLY A 35 -5.15 42.12 9.57
N GLY A 36 -4.30 41.56 8.70
CA GLY A 36 -3.03 40.91 9.00
C GLY A 36 -2.96 40.03 10.24
N ASN A 37 -3.29 38.76 10.07
CA ASN A 37 -2.46 37.70 10.62
C ASN A 37 -1.90 36.91 9.44
N ASN A 38 -0.73 37.33 8.96
CA ASN A 38 0.16 36.40 8.29
C ASN A 38 0.65 35.44 9.37
N SER A 39 -0.14 34.41 9.68
CA SER A 39 0.43 33.19 10.26
C SER A 39 1.41 32.71 9.20
N ALA A 40 2.71 32.93 9.45
CA ALA A 40 3.74 32.21 8.72
C ALA A 40 3.36 30.72 8.81
N PRO A 41 3.43 29.95 7.70
CA PRO A 41 3.25 28.52 7.80
C PRO A 41 4.21 28.02 8.89
N GLU A 42 3.66 27.30 9.87
CA GLU A 42 4.49 26.68 10.90
C GLU A 42 5.60 25.90 10.19
N PRO A 43 6.85 25.98 10.67
CA PRO A 43 7.94 25.25 10.06
C PRO A 43 7.59 23.76 10.10
N GLN A 44 7.26 23.20 8.93
CA GLN A 44 7.03 21.77 8.77
C GLN A 44 8.24 21.06 9.37
N LYS A 45 7.98 20.26 10.41
CA LYS A 45 8.99 19.43 11.07
C LYS A 45 9.69 18.64 9.96
N PRO A 46 11.04 18.65 9.87
CA PRO A 46 11.73 17.97 8.78
C PRO A 46 11.31 16.49 8.77
N GLN A 47 10.59 16.11 7.71
CA GLN A 47 10.11 14.76 7.53
C GLN A 47 11.33 13.85 7.42
N ILE A 48 11.46 12.91 8.37
CA ILE A 48 12.56 11.96 8.34
C ILE A 48 12.37 11.10 7.10
N ALA A 49 13.16 11.34 6.05
CA ALA A 49 13.16 10.49 4.87
C ALA A 49 13.53 9.07 5.33
N VAL A 50 12.64 8.11 5.07
CA VAL A 50 12.98 6.70 5.19
C VAL A 50 13.80 6.34 3.98
N VAL A 51 15.00 5.81 4.21
CA VAL A 51 15.95 5.44 3.17
C VAL A 51 16.24 3.95 3.32
N GLU A 52 16.07 3.18 2.24
CA GLU A 52 16.34 1.73 2.17
C GLU A 52 17.76 1.40 2.67
N GLU A 53 18.67 2.38 2.63
CA GLU A 53 20.00 2.44 3.22
C GLU A 53 20.04 1.96 4.68
N GLU A 54 18.99 2.20 5.47
CA GLU A 54 18.94 1.79 6.87
C GLU A 54 18.92 0.26 7.05
N LEU A 55 18.52 -0.50 6.03
CA LEU A 55 18.59 -1.96 6.01
C LEU A 55 20.04 -2.48 6.04
N GLY A 56 21.04 -1.64 5.75
CA GLY A 56 22.44 -2.00 5.78
C GLY A 56 22.76 -3.16 4.84
N ILE A 57 23.41 -4.21 5.34
CA ILE A 57 23.84 -5.38 4.53
C ILE A 57 22.64 -6.13 3.91
N ALA A 58 21.46 -6.03 4.51
CA ALA A 58 20.25 -6.67 3.97
C ALA A 58 19.68 -5.93 2.75
N ARG A 59 20.08 -4.66 2.52
CA ARG A 59 19.60 -3.85 1.40
C ARG A 59 19.84 -4.54 0.06
N ASP A 60 21.08 -4.92 -0.25
CA ASP A 60 21.41 -5.51 -1.56
C ASP A 60 20.66 -6.84 -1.79
N LYS A 61 20.47 -7.62 -0.72
CA LYS A 61 19.70 -8.87 -0.78
C LYS A 61 18.22 -8.59 -1.03
N PHE A 62 17.68 -7.57 -0.36
CA PHE A 62 16.30 -7.15 -0.53
C PHE A 62 16.06 -6.56 -1.92
N GLU A 63 16.94 -5.70 -2.43
CA GLU A 63 16.86 -5.16 -3.80
C GLU A 63 16.92 -6.27 -4.84
N THR A 64 17.81 -7.25 -4.65
CA THR A 64 17.88 -8.44 -5.51
C THR A 64 16.58 -9.24 -5.42
N TYR A 65 16.07 -9.47 -4.22
CA TYR A 65 14.81 -10.16 -4.00
C TYR A 65 13.63 -9.44 -4.69
N ARG A 66 13.55 -8.11 -4.58
CA ARG A 66 12.50 -7.30 -5.23
C ARG A 66 12.53 -7.47 -6.75
N LYS A 67 13.71 -7.39 -7.35
CA LYS A 67 13.89 -7.63 -8.80
C LYS A 67 13.50 -9.05 -9.20
N LEU A 68 13.98 -10.04 -8.45
CA LEU A 68 13.70 -11.45 -8.73
C LEU A 68 12.21 -11.76 -8.63
N THR A 69 11.57 -11.35 -7.54
CA THR A 69 10.19 -11.69 -7.23
C THR A 69 9.21 -10.72 -7.90
N PHE A 70 9.24 -9.43 -7.56
CA PHE A 70 8.18 -8.50 -7.98
C PHE A 70 8.35 -7.95 -9.40
N GLU A 71 9.58 -7.86 -9.92
CA GLU A 71 9.82 -7.53 -11.34
C GLU A 71 9.87 -8.79 -12.24
N GLY A 72 9.62 -9.97 -11.66
CA GLY A 72 9.41 -11.21 -12.37
C GLY A 72 10.66 -11.93 -12.89
N PHE A 73 11.88 -11.48 -12.55
CA PHE A 73 13.10 -12.09 -13.08
C PHE A 73 13.30 -13.55 -12.69
N ARG A 74 12.70 -14.03 -11.59
CA ARG A 74 12.77 -15.44 -11.18
C ARG A 74 11.81 -16.34 -11.94
N TYR A 75 10.80 -15.79 -12.62
CA TYR A 75 9.70 -16.56 -13.20
C TYR A 75 9.78 -16.73 -14.71
N TYR A 76 10.50 -15.84 -15.39
CA TYR A 76 10.54 -15.79 -16.85
C TYR A 76 11.96 -15.98 -17.36
N VAL A 77 12.13 -16.92 -18.29
CA VAL A 77 13.39 -17.16 -18.97
C VAL A 77 13.65 -16.07 -20.03
N LYS A 78 14.85 -16.07 -20.61
CA LYS A 78 15.24 -15.05 -21.62
C LYS A 78 14.28 -14.99 -22.82
N SER A 79 13.69 -16.10 -23.24
CA SER A 79 12.71 -16.13 -24.35
C SER A 79 11.37 -15.50 -23.99
N ASP A 80 11.07 -15.34 -22.70
CA ASP A 80 9.80 -14.81 -22.18
C ASP A 80 9.92 -13.32 -21.78
N GLU A 81 10.84 -12.58 -22.42
CA GLU A 81 11.14 -11.19 -22.06
C GLU A 81 9.90 -10.29 -22.07
N THR A 82 9.00 -10.48 -23.05
CA THR A 82 7.73 -9.75 -23.11
C THR A 82 6.82 -10.05 -21.91
N LEU A 83 6.74 -11.31 -21.47
CA LEU A 83 5.94 -11.67 -20.29
C LEU A 83 6.50 -11.03 -19.04
N ARG A 84 7.84 -11.04 -18.88
CA ARG A 84 8.52 -10.36 -17.78
C ARG A 84 8.24 -8.86 -17.78
N ALA A 85 8.34 -8.22 -18.94
CA ALA A 85 8.05 -6.79 -19.07
C ALA A 85 6.60 -6.48 -18.68
N THR A 86 5.63 -7.29 -19.12
CA THR A 86 4.22 -7.14 -18.74
C THR A 86 3.99 -7.37 -17.25
N HIS A 87 4.62 -8.40 -16.66
CA HIS A 87 4.57 -8.65 -15.22
C HIS A 87 5.06 -7.44 -14.42
N ALA A 88 6.26 -6.94 -14.75
CA ALA A 88 6.83 -5.77 -14.08
C ALA A 88 5.94 -4.54 -14.25
N ALA A 89 5.36 -4.32 -15.44
CA ALA A 89 4.43 -3.22 -15.69
C ALA A 89 3.15 -3.34 -14.84
N ILE A 90 2.60 -4.54 -14.66
CA ILE A 90 1.44 -4.78 -13.79
C ILE A 90 1.81 -4.51 -12.33
N TYR A 91 2.95 -4.99 -11.87
CA TYR A 91 3.42 -4.72 -10.51
C TYR A 91 3.55 -3.21 -10.23
N GLN A 92 4.20 -2.49 -11.15
CA GLN A 92 4.33 -1.02 -11.08
C GLN A 92 2.97 -0.31 -11.15
N LYS A 93 2.01 -0.85 -11.92
CA LYS A 93 0.64 -0.33 -11.97
C LYS A 93 -0.06 -0.49 -10.62
N ILE A 94 0.07 -1.65 -9.97
CA ILE A 94 -0.50 -1.88 -8.64
C ILE A 94 0.12 -0.88 -7.65
N GLN A 95 1.46 -0.85 -7.56
CA GLN A 95 2.19 0.06 -6.67
C GLN A 95 1.76 1.51 -6.88
N ASN A 96 1.79 2.03 -8.10
CA ASN A 96 1.43 3.41 -8.38
C ASN A 96 -0.02 3.73 -8.01
N ASN A 97 -0.97 2.84 -8.27
CA ASN A 97 -2.36 3.08 -7.89
C ASN A 97 -2.58 2.97 -6.38
N THR A 98 -1.82 2.15 -5.66
CA THR A 98 -1.83 2.11 -4.19
C THR A 98 -1.25 3.37 -3.58
N LEU A 99 -0.08 3.84 -4.07
CA LEU A 99 0.56 5.06 -3.55
C LEU A 99 -0.30 6.31 -3.75
N ASN A 100 -1.13 6.32 -4.79
CA ASN A 100 -2.11 7.38 -5.07
C ASN A 100 -3.51 7.09 -4.53
N GLU A 101 -3.64 6.07 -3.66
CA GLU A 101 -4.89 5.68 -2.98
C GLU A 101 -6.06 5.38 -3.91
N ARG A 102 -5.77 5.01 -5.16
CA ARG A 102 -6.73 4.51 -6.15
C ARG A 102 -7.00 3.02 -6.03
N LEU A 103 -6.18 2.32 -5.25
CA LEU A 103 -6.39 0.95 -4.78
C LEU A 103 -6.24 0.95 -3.27
N THR A 104 -7.14 0.27 -2.57
CA THR A 104 -6.95 -0.05 -1.15
C THR A 104 -5.79 -1.03 -0.99
N VAL A 105 -5.13 -1.03 0.18
CA VAL A 105 -4.01 -1.95 0.46
C VAL A 105 -4.43 -3.42 0.35
N THR A 106 -5.64 -3.75 0.81
CA THR A 106 -6.22 -5.11 0.66
C THR A 106 -6.35 -5.52 -0.81
N GLN A 107 -6.88 -4.65 -1.67
CA GLN A 107 -6.99 -4.92 -3.11
C GLN A 107 -5.60 -5.08 -3.75
N ALA A 108 -4.67 -4.20 -3.40
CA ALA A 108 -3.31 -4.23 -3.92
C ALA A 108 -2.59 -5.53 -3.57
N ARG A 109 -2.64 -5.95 -2.30
CA ARG A 109 -2.09 -7.24 -1.84
C ARG A 109 -2.71 -8.42 -2.58
N ALA A 110 -4.03 -8.41 -2.77
CA ALA A 110 -4.71 -9.47 -3.52
C ALA A 110 -4.22 -9.55 -4.98
N PHE A 111 -4.00 -8.41 -5.65
CA PHE A 111 -3.47 -8.38 -7.00
C PHE A 111 -2.00 -8.80 -7.09
N VAL A 112 -1.16 -8.40 -6.13
CA VAL A 112 0.23 -8.89 -6.05
C VAL A 112 0.23 -10.41 -5.90
N LEU A 113 -0.60 -10.97 -5.02
CA LEU A 113 -0.71 -12.43 -4.86
C LEU A 113 -1.13 -13.12 -6.16
N GLN A 114 -2.14 -12.60 -6.87
CA GLN A 114 -2.54 -13.14 -8.18
C GLN A 114 -1.42 -13.06 -9.22
N LEU A 115 -0.68 -11.94 -9.26
CA LEU A 115 0.47 -11.78 -10.15
C LEU A 115 1.57 -12.83 -9.88
N LEU A 116 1.86 -13.07 -8.60
CA LEU A 116 2.84 -14.08 -8.17
C LEU A 116 2.34 -15.51 -8.43
N GLU A 117 1.03 -15.76 -8.33
CA GLU A 117 0.42 -17.06 -8.66
C GLU A 117 0.48 -17.37 -10.16
N ILE A 118 0.14 -16.40 -11.02
CA ILE A 118 0.25 -16.53 -12.49
C ILE A 118 1.67 -16.89 -12.88
N SER A 119 2.65 -16.16 -12.34
CA SER A 119 4.06 -16.34 -12.66
C SER A 119 4.65 -17.64 -12.09
N SER A 120 4.23 -18.06 -10.90
CA SER A 120 4.62 -19.37 -10.33
C SER A 120 4.05 -20.53 -11.15
N THR A 121 2.79 -20.42 -11.59
CA THR A 121 2.15 -21.42 -12.47
C THR A 121 2.91 -21.56 -13.79
N HIS A 122 3.36 -20.44 -14.36
CA HIS A 122 4.19 -20.45 -15.58
C HIS A 122 5.52 -21.17 -15.38
N VAL A 123 6.15 -21.08 -14.20
CA VAL A 123 7.38 -21.83 -13.90
C VAL A 123 7.12 -23.33 -13.82
N GLU A 124 6.03 -23.73 -13.18
CA GLU A 124 5.67 -25.15 -13.01
C GLU A 124 5.26 -25.81 -14.34
N ALA A 125 4.51 -25.09 -15.18
CA ALA A 125 4.05 -25.56 -16.48
C ALA A 125 4.09 -24.41 -17.51
N PRO A 126 5.24 -24.18 -18.17
CA PRO A 126 5.41 -23.07 -19.10
C PRO A 126 4.39 -23.08 -20.24
N ASN A 127 3.56 -22.04 -20.28
CA ASN A 127 2.60 -21.80 -21.35
C ASN A 127 2.51 -20.30 -21.63
N PRO A 128 3.39 -19.76 -22.51
CA PRO A 128 3.47 -18.32 -22.72
C PRO A 128 2.17 -17.66 -23.19
N ALA A 129 1.36 -18.35 -24.00
CA ALA A 129 0.09 -17.82 -24.50
C ALA A 129 -0.93 -17.66 -23.37
N LEU A 130 -1.15 -18.73 -22.57
CA LEU A 130 -2.06 -18.68 -21.43
C LEU A 130 -1.59 -17.67 -20.37
N THR A 131 -0.28 -17.62 -20.11
CA THR A 131 0.30 -16.65 -19.19
C THR A 131 0.07 -15.21 -19.65
N ALA A 132 0.23 -14.93 -20.96
CA ALA A 132 -0.08 -13.61 -21.53
C ALA A 132 -1.56 -13.24 -21.32
N ASP A 133 -2.48 -14.17 -21.62
CA ASP A 133 -3.92 -13.95 -21.44
C ASP A 133 -4.28 -13.67 -19.97
N ASN A 134 -3.68 -14.41 -19.03
CA ASN A 134 -3.90 -14.20 -17.60
C ASN A 134 -3.34 -12.85 -17.10
N LEU A 135 -2.16 -12.44 -17.57
CA LEU A 135 -1.59 -11.13 -17.24
C LEU A 135 -2.45 -9.98 -17.80
N ASP A 136 -2.94 -10.11 -19.04
CA ASP A 136 -3.86 -9.13 -19.64
C ASP A 136 -5.18 -9.04 -18.86
N ALA A 137 -5.77 -10.18 -18.50
CA ALA A 137 -6.97 -10.24 -17.68
C ALA A 137 -6.78 -9.58 -16.31
N LEU A 138 -5.65 -9.84 -15.63
CA LEU A 138 -5.30 -9.19 -14.37
C LEU A 138 -5.18 -7.67 -14.53
N SER A 139 -4.49 -7.21 -15.58
CA SER A 139 -4.32 -5.78 -15.86
C SER A 139 -5.67 -5.07 -16.06
N LYS A 140 -6.60 -5.68 -16.81
CA LYS A 140 -7.96 -5.16 -17.03
C LYS A 140 -8.82 -5.17 -15.77
N ASN A 141 -8.67 -6.19 -14.93
CA ASN A 141 -9.38 -6.27 -13.65
C ASN A 141 -8.94 -5.11 -12.73
N ILE A 142 -7.63 -4.81 -12.69
CA ILE A 142 -7.12 -3.64 -11.95
C ILE A 142 -7.81 -2.36 -12.43
N ASP A 143 -7.89 -2.12 -13.74
CA ASP A 143 -8.52 -0.90 -14.30
C ASP A 143 -9.99 -0.76 -13.93
N THR A 144 -10.70 -1.88 -13.82
CA THR A 144 -12.14 -1.91 -13.54
C THR A 144 -12.46 -1.47 -12.11
N ILE A 145 -11.55 -1.74 -11.16
CA ILE A 145 -11.80 -1.49 -9.73
C ILE A 145 -11.15 -0.21 -9.20
N LEU A 146 -10.39 0.52 -10.02
CA LEU A 146 -9.71 1.73 -9.57
C LEU A 146 -10.73 2.71 -8.98
N LEU A 147 -10.45 3.17 -7.77
CA LEU A 147 -11.23 4.21 -7.11
C LEU A 147 -11.06 5.54 -7.86
N GLU A 148 -12.01 6.43 -7.61
CA GLU A 148 -11.91 7.82 -8.01
C GLU A 148 -10.65 8.45 -7.41
N LYS A 149 -10.18 9.51 -8.07
CA LYS A 149 -8.97 10.19 -7.63
C LYS A 149 -9.20 10.80 -6.25
N VAL A 150 -8.39 10.38 -5.29
CA VAL A 150 -8.41 10.90 -3.92
C VAL A 150 -7.95 12.36 -3.90
N GLU A 151 -8.62 13.18 -3.10
CA GLU A 151 -8.28 14.59 -2.95
C GLU A 151 -6.89 14.76 -2.31
N GLY A 152 -6.10 15.70 -2.83
CA GLY A 152 -4.70 15.87 -2.40
C GLY A 152 -4.52 16.22 -0.92
N GLY A 153 -5.55 16.77 -0.27
CA GLY A 153 -5.51 17.15 1.15
C GLY A 153 -5.47 15.95 2.10
N ILE A 154 -6.04 14.81 1.71
CA ILE A 154 -6.09 13.61 2.56
C ILE A 154 -5.03 12.56 2.19
N LEU A 155 -4.38 12.71 1.04
CA LEU A 155 -3.30 11.83 0.59
C LEU A 155 -2.09 11.87 1.53
N THR A 156 -1.49 10.72 1.77
CA THR A 156 -0.32 10.51 2.65
C THR A 156 0.81 9.79 1.89
N PRO A 157 1.32 10.35 0.78
CA PRO A 157 2.17 9.62 -0.17
C PRO A 157 3.46 9.05 0.46
N ASP A 158 4.07 9.75 1.41
CA ASP A 158 5.27 9.26 2.10
C ASP A 158 5.00 8.13 3.07
N LEU A 159 3.80 8.10 3.68
CA LEU A 159 3.34 6.99 4.51
C LEU A 159 3.07 5.77 3.64
N ASN A 160 2.27 5.93 2.58
CA ASN A 160 1.93 4.87 1.63
C ASN A 160 3.19 4.22 1.06
N ARG A 161 4.22 5.01 0.73
CA ARG A 161 5.51 4.50 0.24
C ARG A 161 6.21 3.62 1.28
N ARG A 162 6.20 4.01 2.56
CA ARG A 162 6.81 3.22 3.65
C ARG A 162 6.04 1.94 3.89
N GLU A 163 4.72 2.01 3.93
CA GLU A 163 3.86 0.84 4.11
C GLU A 163 4.05 -0.17 2.99
N TRP A 164 4.12 0.29 1.75
CA TRP A 164 4.45 -0.57 0.60
C TRP A 164 5.80 -1.27 0.76
N LEU A 165 6.84 -0.51 1.11
CA LEU A 165 8.18 -1.06 1.35
C LEU A 165 8.20 -2.08 2.50
N MET A 166 7.45 -1.81 3.58
CA MET A 166 7.30 -2.75 4.69
C MET A 166 6.56 -4.02 4.27
N ASP A 167 5.56 -3.91 3.39
CA ASP A 167 4.86 -5.07 2.83
C ASP A 167 5.79 -5.96 1.98
N GLU A 168 6.61 -5.35 1.11
CA GLU A 168 7.65 -6.06 0.36
C GLU A 168 8.65 -6.76 1.30
N LEU A 169 9.04 -6.10 2.41
CA LEU A 169 9.93 -6.70 3.41
C LEU A 169 9.27 -7.85 4.17
N VAL A 170 7.96 -7.82 4.42
CA VAL A 170 7.24 -8.99 5.00
C VAL A 170 7.36 -10.20 4.06
N HIS A 171 7.23 -10.00 2.75
CA HIS A 171 7.44 -11.08 1.78
C HIS A 171 8.89 -11.56 1.78
N PHE A 172 9.86 -10.64 1.81
CA PHE A 172 11.27 -11.00 1.91
C PHE A 172 11.60 -11.75 3.22
N ALA A 173 10.93 -11.44 4.33
CA ALA A 173 11.06 -12.18 5.59
C ALA A 173 10.60 -13.64 5.44
N ALA A 174 9.59 -13.91 4.62
CA ALA A 174 9.09 -15.28 4.38
C ALA A 174 10.09 -16.14 3.60
N ASP A 175 10.83 -15.54 2.66
CA ASP A 175 11.86 -16.20 1.84
C ASP A 175 13.27 -16.16 2.48
N SER A 176 13.39 -15.72 3.73
CA SER A 176 14.67 -15.60 4.46
C SER A 176 14.66 -16.36 5.79
N SER A 177 15.75 -16.30 6.54
CA SER A 177 15.91 -16.98 7.83
C SER A 177 15.15 -16.34 9.00
N VAL A 178 14.23 -15.41 8.73
CA VAL A 178 13.43 -14.75 9.78
C VAL A 178 12.36 -15.73 10.28
N SER A 179 12.36 -16.00 11.58
CA SER A 179 11.37 -16.89 12.21
C SER A 179 9.94 -16.38 12.03
N ASP A 180 8.98 -17.30 11.89
CA ASP A 180 7.55 -16.99 11.76
C ASP A 180 7.03 -16.03 12.83
N SER A 181 7.41 -16.21 14.09
CA SER A 181 6.98 -15.33 15.19
C SER A 181 7.43 -13.87 15.03
N ARG A 182 8.66 -13.66 14.52
CA ARG A 182 9.17 -12.32 14.20
C ARG A 182 8.44 -11.73 13.00
N ARG A 183 8.20 -12.54 11.95
CA ARG A 183 7.44 -12.12 10.77
C ARG A 183 6.02 -11.70 11.16
N SER A 184 5.30 -12.52 11.94
CA SER A 184 3.97 -12.18 12.45
C SER A 184 3.97 -10.90 13.29
N SER A 185 5.02 -10.66 14.08
CA SER A 185 5.15 -9.39 14.81
C SER A 185 5.35 -8.19 13.89
N LEU A 186 6.03 -8.33 12.75
CA LEU A 186 6.16 -7.26 11.75
C LEU A 186 4.83 -7.00 11.03
N VAL A 187 4.14 -8.08 10.63
CA VAL A 187 2.81 -8.01 10.01
C VAL A 187 1.85 -7.25 10.92
N ASN A 188 1.71 -7.65 12.18
CA ASN A 188 0.79 -7.00 13.11
C ASN A 188 1.06 -5.49 13.26
N ARG A 189 2.34 -5.09 13.30
CA ARG A 189 2.70 -3.66 13.38
C ARG A 189 2.34 -2.89 12.11
N LEU A 190 2.51 -3.52 10.95
CA LEU A 190 2.10 -2.93 9.68
C LEU A 190 0.57 -2.80 9.60
N GLU A 191 -0.18 -3.83 10.01
CA GLU A 191 -1.65 -3.76 10.07
C GLU A 191 -2.14 -2.69 11.05
N ASP A 192 -1.49 -2.52 12.21
CA ASP A 192 -1.83 -1.47 13.17
C ASP A 192 -1.63 -0.07 12.58
N LEU A 193 -0.58 0.12 11.77
CA LEU A 193 -0.29 1.38 11.09
C LEU A 193 -1.32 1.68 10.00
N LEU A 194 -1.60 0.69 9.13
CA LEU A 194 -2.62 0.79 8.09
C LEU A 194 -4.00 1.12 8.68
N ALA A 195 -4.39 0.42 9.75
CA ALA A 195 -5.65 0.67 10.43
C ALA A 195 -5.69 2.04 11.12
N ALA A 196 -4.56 2.59 11.55
CA ALA A 196 -4.48 3.93 12.11
C ALA A 196 -4.64 5.01 11.03
N GLU A 197 -4.05 4.78 9.86
CA GLU A 197 -4.23 5.66 8.70
C GLU A 197 -5.68 5.69 8.23
N ASP A 198 -6.30 4.52 8.03
CA ASP A 198 -7.70 4.41 7.62
C ASP A 198 -8.64 5.17 8.57
N ARG A 199 -8.42 5.00 9.89
CA ARG A 199 -9.20 5.70 10.93
C ARG A 199 -8.99 7.22 10.91
N ALA A 200 -7.78 7.69 10.64
CA ALA A 200 -7.50 9.11 10.55
C ALA A 200 -8.13 9.74 9.30
N LYS A 201 -8.32 8.98 8.22
CA LYS A 201 -8.94 9.42 6.98
C LYS A 201 -10.46 9.24 6.93
N GLU A 202 -11.05 8.52 7.90
CA GLU A 202 -12.48 8.18 7.92
C GLU A 202 -13.41 9.41 7.89
N SER A 203 -12.97 10.53 8.49
CA SER A 203 -13.71 11.80 8.46
C SER A 203 -13.70 12.52 7.11
N GLY A 204 -12.88 12.07 6.15
CA GLY A 204 -12.67 12.77 4.87
C GLY A 204 -11.82 14.04 4.97
N ASP A 205 -11.22 14.29 6.14
CA ASP A 205 -10.26 15.35 6.40
C ASP A 205 -9.13 14.78 7.25
N LEU A 206 -7.90 15.26 7.06
CA LEU A 206 -6.70 14.81 7.76
C LEU A 206 -5.91 16.03 8.24
N SER A 207 -5.97 16.29 9.55
CA SER A 207 -5.27 17.42 10.14
C SER A 207 -3.75 17.23 10.11
N ASP A 208 -3.00 18.34 10.12
CA ASP A 208 -1.53 18.31 10.19
C ASP A 208 -1.02 17.53 11.42
N ASN A 209 -1.71 17.66 12.56
CA ASN A 209 -1.38 16.90 13.77
C ASN A 209 -1.59 15.39 13.63
N GLU A 210 -2.62 14.96 12.90
CA GLU A 210 -2.85 13.53 12.64
C GLU A 210 -1.84 12.99 11.65
N ARG A 211 -1.56 13.75 10.60
CA ARG A 211 -0.51 13.44 9.62
C ARG A 211 0.85 13.26 10.29
N ASP A 212 1.24 14.17 11.18
CA ASP A 212 2.50 14.09 11.92
C ASP A 212 2.57 12.85 12.82
N LYS A 213 1.47 12.52 13.52
CA LYS A 213 1.40 11.30 14.34
C LYS A 213 1.51 10.03 13.51
N LEU A 214 0.85 9.98 12.36
CA LEU A 214 0.95 8.84 11.45
C LEU A 214 2.38 8.67 10.92
N LEU A 215 3.03 9.79 10.54
CA LEU A 215 4.42 9.78 10.11
C LEU A 215 5.36 9.31 11.22
N GLU A 216 5.21 9.80 12.46
CA GLU A 216 6.01 9.34 13.61
C GLU A 216 5.80 7.83 13.87
N ASN A 217 4.56 7.36 13.86
CA ASN A 217 4.23 5.93 14.01
C ASN A 217 4.85 5.07 12.89
N SER A 218 4.85 5.57 11.66
CA SER A 218 5.45 4.87 10.52
C SER A 218 6.96 4.72 10.65
N VAL A 219 7.64 5.76 11.18
CA VAL A 219 9.09 5.73 11.43
C VAL A 219 9.42 4.72 12.52
N ASP A 220 8.63 4.67 13.60
CA ASP A 220 8.87 3.72 14.68
C ASP A 220 8.58 2.27 14.26
N THR A 221 7.58 2.07 13.39
CA THR A 221 7.31 0.78 12.76
C THR A 221 8.49 0.37 11.85
N TRP A 222 8.96 1.28 11.00
CA TRP A 222 10.13 1.07 10.14
C TRP A 222 11.39 0.65 10.92
N LYS A 223 11.69 1.32 12.04
CA LYS A 223 12.82 0.92 12.92
C LYS A 223 12.70 -0.52 13.42
N ALA A 224 11.49 -1.03 13.62
CA ALA A 224 11.28 -2.43 14.00
C ALA A 224 11.66 -3.38 12.85
N PHE A 225 11.28 -3.05 11.62
CA PHE A 225 11.71 -3.77 10.41
C PHE A 225 13.24 -3.77 10.29
N VAL A 226 13.87 -2.60 10.32
CA VAL A 226 15.33 -2.47 10.23
C VAL A 226 16.04 -3.33 11.29
N ARG A 227 15.55 -3.36 12.52
CA ARG A 227 16.14 -4.18 13.60
C ARG A 227 16.08 -5.69 13.32
N VAL A 228 15.07 -6.15 12.59
CA VAL A 228 14.95 -7.56 12.20
C VAL A 228 15.95 -7.90 11.09
N PHE A 229 16.10 -7.03 10.09
CA PHE A 229 16.92 -7.32 8.91
C PHE A 229 18.40 -6.95 9.02
N ARG A 230 18.77 -6.04 9.93
CA ARG A 230 20.17 -5.62 10.12
C ARG A 230 21.04 -6.66 10.85
N LYS A 231 20.44 -7.70 11.42
CA LYS A 231 21.14 -8.77 12.14
C LYS A 231 21.55 -9.90 11.20
#